data_AF-A0A8T0EP60-F1
#
_entry.id   AF-A0A8T0EP60-F1
#
_cell.length_a   1.000
_cell.length_b   1.000
_cell.length_c   1.000
_cell.angle_alpha   90.00
_cell.angle_beta   90.00
_cell.angle_gamma   90.00
#
_symmetry.space_group_name_H-M   'P 1'
#
loop_
_entity.id
_entity.type
_entity.pdbx_description
1 polymer ?
#
loop_
_entity_poly.entity_id
_entity_poly.type
_entity_poly.pdbx_seq_one_letter_code
_entity_poly.pdbx_strand_id
1 'polypeptide(L)'
;MLAPVFNLNLSHKILPHRVTIGKYDGIHPCLTAATASDKIFVHNPHQNTVYKGGRWSSNALSGDLSLLNINQSITCVAAGPLKPDAKNDVLVVGTATNLLAYDVDNNTDLFYKDVHDGANCLLIGHLGATEKPMAIVGGNCSLQGFDHEGNDIYWTVTGDNVSSITLCDFNHDSFNELIVGSEDFDIRVFRNDVIIAEMTETEAVTGLCKVMGQHFGYALANGTVGVYKGLDRAWRIKSKNQAICLNSYDIDGDGVPEVITGWSNGKIDARNVQSGEVVFKDNFSHCIAGIVKGDYRLTGKEELIFCATDGEVRGYEAASAEMRHHMLDANFEQETIRDLSAKKQALLLEFRNYEENARIGSGNLKTAGRASQTHDEHGIIPATTQLKTGLSINLGSDKIGVNEYQSVRQQLSADMADNSGLIRNLVVRAEDARLMRDYALMRRWHQDLHALNGELINNYKIRSNNHEELMTCLKQVNQIIQRAGRLRVGRPKTQVINSCRAAIKNNDIDLLIKVIGTGEP
;
A
#
# COMPACT_ATOMS: atom_id res chain seq x y z
N MET A 1 -19.66 -0.46 24.60
CA MET A 1 -18.64 -0.72 23.55
C MET A 1 -19.21 -1.78 22.62
N LEU A 2 -19.03 -1.62 21.31
CA LEU A 2 -19.41 -2.63 20.33
C LEU A 2 -18.60 -3.91 20.58
N ALA A 3 -19.28 -5.05 20.64
CA ALA A 3 -18.65 -6.35 20.75
C ALA A 3 -18.43 -6.94 19.35
N PRO A 4 -17.37 -7.74 19.13
CA PRO A 4 -17.19 -8.43 17.87
C PRO A 4 -18.35 -9.40 17.64
N VAL A 5 -18.95 -9.34 16.45
CA VAL A 5 -20.09 -10.19 16.09
C VAL A 5 -19.63 -11.60 15.71
N PHE A 6 -18.38 -11.73 15.26
CA PHE A 6 -17.67 -13.01 15.18
C PHE A 6 -16.19 -12.82 15.51
N ASN A 7 -15.58 -13.89 16.02
CA ASN A 7 -14.14 -14.00 16.23
C ASN A 7 -13.68 -15.38 15.77
N LEU A 8 -12.68 -15.43 14.90
CA LEU A 8 -12.11 -16.67 14.38
C LEU A 8 -10.58 -16.57 14.36
N ASN A 9 -9.89 -17.71 14.38
CA ASN A 9 -8.44 -17.77 14.26
C ASN A 9 -8.07 -18.69 13.09
N LEU A 10 -7.42 -18.11 12.08
CA LEU A 10 -7.04 -18.81 10.86
C LEU A 10 -5.75 -19.62 11.01
N SER A 11 -5.03 -19.52 12.13
CA SER A 11 -3.76 -20.21 12.42
C SER A 11 -2.63 -19.97 11.40
N HIS A 12 -2.79 -18.98 10.54
CA HIS A 12 -1.80 -18.54 9.56
C HIS A 12 -1.32 -17.12 9.86
N LYS A 13 -0.01 -16.90 9.78
CA LYS A 13 0.57 -15.56 9.94
C LYS A 13 0.28 -14.71 8.70
N ILE A 14 -0.43 -13.61 8.91
CA ILE A 14 -0.89 -12.69 7.85
C ILE A 14 0.14 -11.59 7.65
N LEU A 15 0.48 -11.29 6.40
CA LEU A 15 1.35 -10.19 6.05
C LEU A 15 0.59 -8.84 6.06
N PRO A 16 1.14 -7.79 6.69
CA PRO A 16 0.55 -6.45 6.66
C PRO A 16 0.26 -5.94 5.25
N HIS A 17 -0.81 -5.14 5.10
CA HIS A 17 -1.25 -4.51 3.84
C HIS A 17 -1.72 -5.48 2.74
N ARG A 18 -1.76 -6.79 2.99
CA ARG A 18 -2.03 -7.82 1.97
C ARG A 18 -3.25 -8.65 2.32
N VAL A 19 -4.33 -7.96 2.68
CA VAL A 19 -5.62 -8.52 3.05
C VAL A 19 -6.69 -7.90 2.16
N THR A 20 -7.54 -8.75 1.58
CA THR A 20 -8.65 -8.32 0.74
C THR A 20 -9.85 -9.24 0.95
N ILE A 21 -11.01 -8.82 0.49
CA ILE A 21 -12.23 -9.61 0.48
C ILE A 21 -12.82 -9.55 -0.92
N GLY A 22 -13.21 -10.70 -1.45
CA GLY A 22 -13.73 -10.81 -2.82
C GLY A 22 -14.78 -11.90 -2.93
N LYS A 23 -15.76 -11.68 -3.80
CA LYS A 23 -16.81 -12.64 -4.15
C LYS A 23 -16.38 -13.44 -5.37
N TYR A 24 -15.52 -14.43 -5.16
CA TYR A 24 -14.92 -15.18 -6.28
C TYR A 24 -15.89 -16.08 -7.05
N ASP A 25 -16.95 -16.55 -6.40
CA ASP A 25 -18.05 -17.27 -7.05
C ASP A 25 -19.22 -16.33 -7.45
N GLY A 26 -19.02 -15.01 -7.25
CA GLY A 26 -20.00 -13.96 -7.50
C GLY A 26 -21.09 -13.81 -6.44
N ILE A 27 -21.10 -14.64 -5.39
CA ILE A 27 -22.14 -14.62 -4.35
C ILE A 27 -21.52 -14.52 -2.96
N HIS A 28 -20.64 -15.45 -2.61
CA HIS A 28 -20.09 -15.61 -1.28
C HIS A 28 -18.79 -14.80 -1.11
N PRO A 29 -18.71 -13.91 -0.11
CA PRO A 29 -17.50 -13.16 0.16
C PRO A 29 -16.46 -14.03 0.87
N CYS A 30 -15.26 -14.07 0.30
CA CYS A 30 -14.14 -14.86 0.79
C CYS A 30 -13.04 -13.93 1.31
N LEU A 31 -12.59 -14.15 2.54
CA LEU A 31 -11.46 -13.43 3.11
C LEU A 31 -10.17 -13.98 2.51
N THR A 32 -9.34 -13.12 1.95
CA THR A 32 -8.11 -13.51 1.25
C THR A 32 -6.93 -12.74 1.80
N ALA A 33 -5.84 -13.44 2.15
CA ALA A 33 -4.63 -12.75 2.56
C ALA A 33 -3.35 -13.51 2.22
N ALA A 34 -2.26 -12.75 2.08
CA ALA A 34 -0.93 -13.29 1.90
C ALA A 34 -0.34 -13.77 3.24
N THR A 35 0.30 -14.94 3.23
CA THR A 35 0.98 -15.52 4.38
C THR A 35 2.48 -15.25 4.33
N ALA A 36 3.15 -15.36 5.48
CA ALA A 36 4.61 -15.28 5.59
C ALA A 36 5.38 -16.38 4.82
N SER A 37 4.68 -17.37 4.24
CA SER A 37 5.25 -18.44 3.42
C SER A 37 5.06 -18.23 1.92
N ASP A 38 4.77 -16.98 1.51
CA ASP A 38 4.53 -16.59 0.10
C ASP A 38 3.40 -17.39 -0.56
N LYS A 39 2.38 -17.72 0.25
CA LYS A 39 1.13 -18.31 -0.19
C LYS A 39 0.01 -17.30 0.03
N ILE A 40 -1.07 -17.47 -0.70
CA ILE A 40 -2.32 -16.75 -0.45
C ILE A 40 -3.30 -17.77 0.09
N PHE A 41 -3.91 -17.49 1.25
CA PHE A 41 -5.07 -18.26 1.66
C PHE A 41 -6.34 -17.57 1.20
N VAL A 42 -7.34 -18.37 0.86
CA VAL A 42 -8.72 -17.96 0.65
C VAL A 42 -9.56 -18.70 1.67
N HIS A 43 -10.21 -17.96 2.55
CA HIS A 43 -11.12 -18.47 3.56
C HIS A 43 -12.56 -18.22 3.11
N ASN A 44 -13.30 -19.30 2.90
CA ASN A 44 -14.72 -19.26 2.54
C ASN A 44 -15.53 -20.04 3.58
N PRO A 45 -16.27 -19.36 4.47
CA PRO A 45 -17.08 -20.04 5.48
C PRO A 45 -18.37 -20.68 4.91
N HIS A 46 -18.71 -20.40 3.65
CA HIS A 46 -19.99 -20.81 3.03
C HIS A 46 -19.84 -21.91 1.99
N GLN A 47 -18.62 -22.22 1.55
CA GLN A 47 -18.37 -23.33 0.63
C GLN A 47 -17.65 -24.48 1.32
N ASN A 48 -18.27 -25.65 1.26
CA ASN A 48 -17.69 -26.92 1.71
C ASN A 48 -17.01 -27.64 0.52
N THR A 49 -16.23 -26.92 -0.30
CA THR A 49 -15.67 -27.44 -1.55
C THR A 49 -14.23 -27.90 -1.38
N VAL A 50 -14.05 -29.23 -1.38
CA VAL A 50 -12.73 -29.88 -1.46
C VAL A 50 -12.25 -29.83 -2.92
N TYR A 51 -11.58 -28.75 -3.32
CA TYR A 51 -10.88 -28.70 -4.61
C TYR A 51 -9.61 -29.56 -4.56
N LYS A 52 -9.55 -30.62 -5.37
CA LYS A 52 -8.34 -31.45 -5.56
C LYS A 52 -7.72 -31.15 -6.93
N GLY A 53 -6.60 -30.41 -6.95
CA GLY A 53 -5.73 -30.25 -8.12
C GLY A 53 -5.35 -28.80 -8.47
N GLY A 54 -4.18 -28.60 -9.10
CA GLY A 54 -3.66 -27.29 -9.55
C GLY A 54 -2.70 -26.62 -8.55
N ARG A 55 -2.57 -25.27 -8.61
CA ARG A 55 -1.79 -24.46 -7.63
C ARG A 55 -2.40 -24.48 -6.22
N TRP A 56 -3.57 -25.08 -6.07
CA TRP A 56 -4.39 -25.14 -4.88
C TRP A 56 -4.03 -26.33 -3.98
N SER A 57 -3.93 -26.12 -2.67
CA SER A 57 -3.95 -27.21 -1.69
C SER A 57 -5.01 -26.96 -0.62
N SER A 58 -6.02 -27.83 -0.54
CA SER A 58 -7.00 -27.84 0.55
C SER A 58 -6.41 -28.54 1.78
N ASN A 59 -6.44 -27.89 2.94
CA ASN A 59 -6.09 -28.55 4.20
C ASN A 59 -7.31 -29.30 4.74
N ALA A 60 -7.25 -30.63 4.79
CA ALA A 60 -8.38 -31.49 5.22
C ALA A 60 -8.80 -31.33 6.69
N LEU A 61 -8.08 -30.51 7.48
CA LEU A 61 -8.37 -30.24 8.90
C LEU A 61 -9.22 -28.98 9.12
N SER A 62 -9.30 -28.08 8.14
CA SER A 62 -10.06 -26.83 8.16
C SER A 62 -10.68 -26.63 6.77
N GLY A 63 -11.83 -27.28 6.53
CA GLY A 63 -12.48 -27.37 5.20
C GLY A 63 -12.73 -26.02 4.51
N ASP A 64 -12.72 -24.93 5.28
CA ASP A 64 -13.05 -23.57 4.85
C ASP A 64 -11.83 -22.79 4.32
N LEU A 65 -10.62 -23.32 4.49
CA LEU A 65 -9.37 -22.66 4.11
C LEU A 65 -8.67 -23.35 2.96
N SER A 66 -8.37 -22.58 1.94
CA SER A 66 -7.64 -23.04 0.79
C SER A 66 -6.39 -22.21 0.52
N LEU A 67 -5.32 -22.85 0.02
CA LEU A 67 -4.03 -22.21 -0.21
C LEU A 67 -3.66 -22.18 -1.70
N LEU A 68 -3.33 -21.01 -2.20
CA LEU A 68 -2.77 -20.75 -3.51
C LEU A 68 -1.25 -20.54 -3.40
N ASN A 69 -0.48 -21.34 -4.12
CA ASN A 69 0.98 -21.23 -4.14
C ASN A 69 1.43 -20.25 -5.23
N ILE A 70 1.95 -19.08 -4.83
CA ILE A 70 2.51 -18.07 -5.74
C ILE A 70 4.00 -18.32 -6.00
N ASN A 71 4.72 -18.90 -5.02
CA ASN A 71 6.16 -19.20 -5.09
C ASN A 71 7.05 -17.97 -5.39
N GLN A 72 6.56 -16.77 -5.06
CA GLN A 72 7.28 -15.51 -5.15
C GLN A 72 6.84 -14.62 -4.00
N SER A 73 7.72 -13.71 -3.57
CA SER A 73 7.35 -12.74 -2.54
C SER A 73 6.24 -11.83 -3.06
N ILE A 74 5.06 -12.00 -2.47
CA ILE A 74 3.90 -11.16 -2.73
C ILE A 74 4.24 -9.77 -2.22
N THR A 75 3.77 -8.71 -2.85
CA THR A 75 3.99 -7.32 -2.40
C THR A 75 2.67 -6.62 -2.11
N CYS A 76 1.66 -6.85 -2.96
CA CYS A 76 0.30 -6.33 -2.82
C CYS A 76 -0.74 -7.33 -3.34
N VAL A 77 -1.98 -7.22 -2.83
CA VAL A 77 -3.11 -8.07 -3.21
C VAL A 77 -4.38 -7.22 -3.25
N ALA A 78 -5.21 -7.41 -4.26
CA ALA A 78 -6.53 -6.81 -4.35
C ALA A 78 -7.52 -7.78 -4.99
N ALA A 79 -8.78 -7.71 -4.58
CA ALA A 79 -9.89 -8.41 -5.22
C ALA A 79 -10.95 -7.39 -5.65
N GLY A 80 -11.61 -7.65 -6.77
CA GLY A 80 -12.69 -6.81 -7.26
C GLY A 80 -13.12 -7.14 -8.69
N PRO A 81 -14.13 -6.43 -9.21
CA PRO A 81 -14.66 -6.68 -10.53
C PRO A 81 -13.67 -6.14 -11.57
N LEU A 82 -12.99 -7.05 -12.28
CA LEU A 82 -12.10 -6.71 -13.40
C LEU A 82 -12.74 -7.07 -14.74
N LYS A 83 -13.56 -8.12 -14.79
CA LYS A 83 -14.31 -8.50 -15.98
C LYS A 83 -15.60 -7.65 -16.04
N PRO A 84 -15.85 -6.90 -17.12
CA PRO A 84 -16.98 -5.96 -17.19
C PRO A 84 -18.36 -6.64 -17.11
N ASP A 85 -18.48 -7.89 -17.58
CA ASP A 85 -19.77 -8.62 -17.63
C ASP A 85 -19.92 -9.69 -16.55
N ALA A 86 -18.87 -9.94 -15.76
CA ALA A 86 -18.86 -11.04 -14.82
C ALA A 86 -19.17 -10.54 -13.41
N LYS A 87 -20.00 -11.30 -12.68
CA LYS A 87 -20.33 -11.01 -11.28
C LYS A 87 -19.24 -11.45 -10.30
N ASN A 88 -18.30 -12.27 -10.76
CA ASN A 88 -17.21 -12.75 -9.92
C ASN A 88 -16.06 -11.75 -9.85
N ASP A 89 -15.54 -11.60 -8.64
CA ASP A 89 -14.32 -10.85 -8.41
C ASP A 89 -13.10 -11.64 -8.89
N VAL A 90 -12.11 -10.91 -9.40
CA VAL A 90 -10.81 -11.47 -9.80
C VAL A 90 -9.80 -11.14 -8.71
N LEU A 91 -9.00 -12.13 -8.33
CA LEU A 91 -7.87 -11.94 -7.43
C LEU A 91 -6.67 -11.44 -8.23
N VAL A 92 -6.18 -10.24 -7.93
CA VAL A 92 -4.97 -9.70 -8.53
C VAL A 92 -3.85 -9.67 -7.48
N VAL A 93 -2.71 -10.25 -7.84
CA VAL A 93 -1.55 -10.43 -6.99
C VAL A 93 -0.36 -9.74 -7.63
N GLY A 94 0.19 -8.75 -6.94
CA GLY A 94 1.44 -8.11 -7.31
C GLY A 94 2.62 -8.77 -6.60
N THR A 95 3.72 -8.94 -7.33
CA THR A 95 5.04 -9.29 -6.79
C THR A 95 6.04 -8.19 -7.15
N ALA A 96 7.29 -8.34 -6.71
CA ALA A 96 8.34 -7.38 -7.02
C ALA A 96 8.61 -7.20 -8.53
N THR A 97 8.21 -8.16 -9.38
CA THR A 97 8.45 -8.06 -10.83
C THR A 97 7.27 -8.46 -11.70
N ASN A 98 6.20 -9.03 -11.13
CA ASN A 98 5.11 -9.63 -11.90
C ASN A 98 3.75 -9.22 -11.34
N LEU A 99 2.74 -9.28 -12.20
CA LEU A 99 1.34 -9.10 -11.86
C LEU A 99 0.55 -10.30 -12.40
N LEU A 100 -0.16 -10.96 -11.50
CA LEU A 100 -1.03 -12.10 -11.80
C LEU A 100 -2.48 -11.71 -11.54
N ALA A 101 -3.33 -11.82 -12.55
CA ALA A 101 -4.78 -11.79 -12.37
C ALA A 101 -5.32 -13.23 -12.45
N TYR A 102 -6.03 -13.65 -11.42
CA TYR A 102 -6.41 -15.05 -11.20
C TYR A 102 -7.90 -15.18 -10.91
N ASP A 103 -8.58 -16.04 -11.67
CA ASP A 103 -9.94 -16.48 -11.43
C ASP A 103 -9.91 -17.65 -10.44
N VAL A 104 -10.30 -17.37 -9.19
CA VAL A 104 -10.25 -18.35 -8.10
C VAL A 104 -11.26 -19.47 -8.29
N ASP A 105 -12.45 -19.18 -8.83
CA ASP A 105 -13.53 -20.16 -9.00
C ASP A 105 -13.20 -21.17 -10.11
N ASN A 106 -12.69 -20.65 -11.24
CA ASN A 106 -12.32 -21.49 -12.38
C ASN A 106 -10.90 -22.06 -12.30
N ASN A 107 -10.07 -21.62 -11.33
CA ASN A 107 -8.65 -21.96 -11.22
C ASN A 107 -7.88 -21.67 -12.52
N THR A 108 -8.11 -20.48 -13.09
CA THR A 108 -7.48 -20.04 -14.35
C THR A 108 -6.82 -18.68 -14.21
N ASP A 109 -5.61 -18.54 -14.75
CA ASP A 109 -4.93 -17.25 -14.88
C ASP A 109 -5.64 -16.43 -15.99
N LEU A 110 -6.14 -15.24 -15.70
CA LEU A 110 -6.66 -14.31 -16.72
C LEU A 110 -5.50 -13.76 -17.55
N PHE A 111 -4.50 -13.25 -16.85
CA PHE A 111 -3.23 -12.83 -17.43
C PHE A 111 -2.12 -12.95 -16.39
N TYR A 112 -0.91 -13.11 -16.90
CA TYR A 112 0.32 -13.04 -16.13
C TYR A 112 1.27 -12.13 -16.88
N LYS A 113 1.63 -10.99 -16.27
CA LYS A 113 2.39 -9.94 -16.96
C LYS A 113 3.59 -9.52 -16.12
N ASP A 114 4.72 -9.33 -16.80
CA ASP A 114 5.92 -8.78 -16.17
C ASP A 114 5.74 -7.27 -15.97
N VAL A 115 5.93 -6.82 -14.74
CA VAL A 115 5.93 -5.40 -14.34
C VAL A 115 7.32 -5.07 -13.85
N HIS A 116 8.15 -4.55 -14.75
CA HIS A 116 9.58 -4.31 -14.46
C HIS A 116 9.82 -3.23 -13.40
N ASP A 117 8.88 -2.31 -13.19
CA ASP A 117 8.96 -1.29 -12.15
C ASP A 117 8.50 -1.80 -10.77
N GLY A 118 8.03 -3.04 -10.69
CA GLY A 118 7.47 -3.66 -9.50
C GLY A 118 6.06 -3.21 -9.14
N ALA A 119 5.41 -3.97 -8.26
CA ALA A 119 4.06 -3.71 -7.78
C ALA A 119 4.06 -3.47 -6.26
N ASN A 120 4.25 -2.23 -5.82
CA ASN A 120 4.29 -1.88 -4.39
C ASN A 120 2.88 -1.80 -3.79
N CYS A 121 1.92 -1.27 -4.55
CA CYS A 121 0.51 -1.18 -4.16
C CYS A 121 -0.39 -1.43 -5.37
N LEU A 122 -1.63 -1.84 -5.10
CA LEU A 122 -2.59 -2.31 -6.10
C LEU A 122 -4.01 -1.93 -5.69
N LEU A 123 -4.82 -1.54 -6.68
CA LEU A 123 -6.23 -1.22 -6.52
C LEU A 123 -6.99 -1.62 -7.78
N ILE A 124 -8.22 -2.10 -7.63
CA ILE A 124 -9.13 -2.37 -8.75
C ILE A 124 -10.28 -1.36 -8.71
N GLY A 125 -10.57 -0.71 -9.83
CA GLY A 125 -11.69 0.23 -9.91
C GLY A 125 -11.79 0.95 -11.24
N HIS A 126 -12.69 1.94 -11.28
CA HIS A 126 -12.94 2.76 -12.47
C HIS A 126 -12.23 4.10 -12.31
N LEU A 127 -11.33 4.41 -13.26
CA LEU A 127 -10.62 5.67 -13.32
C LEU A 127 -11.31 6.64 -14.30
N GLY A 128 -11.65 7.83 -13.81
CA GLY A 128 -12.30 8.85 -14.63
C GLY A 128 -13.63 8.38 -15.21
N ALA A 129 -13.89 8.76 -16.47
CA ALA A 129 -15.10 8.41 -17.21
C ALA A 129 -15.03 7.03 -17.92
N THR A 130 -14.05 6.21 -17.56
CA THR A 130 -13.88 4.89 -18.20
C THR A 130 -14.91 3.92 -17.65
N GLU A 131 -15.75 3.34 -18.52
CA GLU A 131 -16.77 2.37 -18.13
C GLU A 131 -16.18 1.01 -17.74
N LYS A 132 -14.96 0.69 -18.19
CA LYS A 132 -14.28 -0.56 -17.88
C LYS A 132 -13.46 -0.44 -16.60
N PRO A 133 -13.56 -1.39 -15.66
CA PRO A 133 -12.69 -1.42 -14.51
C PRO A 133 -11.26 -1.80 -14.92
N MET A 134 -10.30 -1.38 -14.11
CA MET A 134 -8.89 -1.65 -14.35
C MET A 134 -8.14 -1.93 -13.05
N ALA A 135 -7.09 -2.74 -13.17
CA ALA A 135 -6.13 -2.98 -12.09
C ALA A 135 -5.02 -1.93 -12.16
N ILE A 136 -5.01 -0.99 -11.22
CA ILE A 136 -4.02 0.07 -11.11
C ILE A 136 -2.92 -0.38 -10.15
N VAL A 137 -1.68 -0.35 -10.63
CA VAL A 137 -0.47 -0.75 -9.92
C VAL A 137 0.45 0.44 -9.76
N GLY A 138 0.91 0.68 -8.54
CA GLY A 138 1.98 1.63 -8.24
C GLY A 138 3.31 0.90 -8.04
N GLY A 139 4.35 1.35 -8.73
CA GLY A 139 5.70 0.79 -8.67
C GLY A 139 6.77 1.85 -8.38
N ASN A 140 7.97 1.61 -8.92
CA ASN A 140 9.12 2.51 -8.80
C ASN A 140 8.98 3.72 -9.72
N CYS A 141 8.49 4.83 -9.15
CA CYS A 141 8.21 6.08 -9.88
C CYS A 141 7.17 5.95 -11.00
N SER A 142 6.43 4.85 -11.10
CA SER A 142 5.46 4.63 -12.17
C SER A 142 4.12 4.14 -11.64
N LEU A 143 3.08 4.46 -12.42
CA LEU A 143 1.71 4.00 -12.23
C LEU A 143 1.30 3.32 -13.53
N GLN A 144 0.77 2.11 -13.44
CA GLN A 144 0.34 1.32 -14.60
C GLN A 144 -1.09 0.83 -14.37
N GLY A 145 -1.91 0.80 -15.41
CA GLY A 145 -3.28 0.30 -15.34
C GLY A 145 -3.55 -0.75 -16.40
N PHE A 146 -4.04 -1.91 -15.96
CA PHE A 146 -4.31 -3.06 -16.82
C PHE A 146 -5.80 -3.38 -16.91
N ASP A 147 -6.26 -3.73 -18.10
CA ASP A 147 -7.61 -4.28 -18.30
C ASP A 147 -7.66 -5.79 -17.97
N HIS A 148 -8.83 -6.42 -18.18
CA HIS A 148 -9.02 -7.85 -17.93
C HIS A 148 -8.21 -8.78 -18.85
N GLU A 149 -7.70 -8.29 -19.98
CA GLU A 149 -6.86 -9.04 -20.91
C GLU A 149 -5.36 -8.85 -20.61
N GLY A 150 -5.04 -7.90 -19.71
CA GLY A 150 -3.66 -7.52 -19.40
C GLY A 150 -3.09 -6.46 -20.35
N ASN A 151 -3.90 -5.77 -21.14
CA ASN A 151 -3.46 -4.64 -21.94
C ASN A 151 -3.14 -3.44 -21.04
N ASP A 152 -2.07 -2.73 -21.34
CA ASP A 152 -1.68 -1.50 -20.65
C ASP A 152 -2.49 -0.33 -21.21
N ILE A 153 -3.50 0.10 -20.46
CA ILE A 153 -4.44 1.15 -20.88
C ILE A 153 -4.17 2.49 -20.20
N TYR A 154 -3.38 2.48 -19.12
CA TYR A 154 -3.02 3.68 -18.38
C TYR A 154 -1.57 3.59 -17.93
N TRP A 155 -0.84 4.68 -18.12
CA TRP A 155 0.49 4.81 -17.56
C TRP A 155 0.85 6.26 -17.32
N THR A 156 1.45 6.50 -16.17
CA THR A 156 2.04 7.79 -15.87
C THR A 156 3.22 7.61 -14.93
N VAL A 157 3.95 8.69 -14.72
CA VAL A 157 5.14 8.75 -13.88
C VAL A 157 4.88 9.64 -12.66
N THR A 158 5.34 9.22 -11.49
CA THR A 158 5.29 9.98 -10.24
C THR A 158 6.69 10.33 -9.74
N GLY A 159 6.79 11.18 -8.73
CA GLY A 159 8.06 11.72 -8.23
C GLY A 159 8.98 10.66 -7.63
N ASP A 160 8.44 9.75 -6.82
CA ASP A 160 9.18 8.67 -6.16
C ASP A 160 8.38 7.36 -6.16
N ASN A 161 8.86 6.33 -5.45
CA ASN A 161 8.15 5.07 -5.28
C ASN A 161 6.73 5.30 -4.76
N VAL A 162 5.77 4.66 -5.42
CA VAL A 162 4.37 4.72 -4.99
C VAL A 162 4.18 3.76 -3.83
N SER A 163 3.74 4.28 -2.69
CA SER A 163 3.54 3.50 -1.45
C SER A 163 2.07 3.22 -1.17
N SER A 164 1.15 4.08 -1.63
CA SER A 164 -0.29 3.88 -1.46
C SER A 164 -1.10 4.55 -2.58
N ILE A 165 -2.25 3.96 -2.91
CA ILE A 165 -3.18 4.48 -3.92
C ILE A 165 -4.62 4.34 -3.45
N THR A 166 -5.48 5.27 -3.82
CA THR A 166 -6.93 5.15 -3.63
C THR A 166 -7.69 5.90 -4.73
N LEU A 167 -8.91 5.49 -5.02
CA LEU A 167 -9.79 6.16 -5.96
C LEU A 167 -10.81 7.00 -5.19
N CYS A 168 -10.91 8.28 -5.49
CA CYS A 168 -11.80 9.21 -4.81
C CYS A 168 -12.31 10.27 -5.79
N ASP A 169 -13.58 10.66 -5.68
CA ASP A 169 -14.13 11.79 -6.45
C ASP A 169 -13.72 13.10 -5.75
N PHE A 170 -12.59 13.64 -6.20
CA PHE A 170 -11.91 14.78 -5.60
C PHE A 170 -12.51 16.11 -6.06
N ASN A 171 -13.04 16.18 -7.27
CA ASN A 171 -13.57 17.42 -7.84
C ASN A 171 -15.12 17.50 -7.80
N HIS A 172 -15.78 16.46 -7.30
CA HIS A 172 -17.25 16.30 -7.29
C HIS A 172 -17.90 16.26 -8.68
N ASP A 173 -17.20 15.72 -9.66
CA ASP A 173 -17.75 15.51 -11.01
C ASP A 173 -18.38 14.13 -11.20
N SER A 174 -18.52 13.36 -10.10
CA SER A 174 -19.02 11.97 -10.06
C SER A 174 -18.10 10.92 -10.69
N PHE A 175 -16.91 11.31 -11.16
CA PHE A 175 -15.87 10.40 -11.61
C PHE A 175 -14.78 10.30 -10.55
N ASN A 176 -14.17 9.11 -10.41
CA ASN A 176 -13.10 8.95 -9.44
C ASN A 176 -11.76 9.40 -10.05
N GLU A 177 -11.05 10.26 -9.33
CA GLU A 177 -9.62 10.50 -9.52
C GLU A 177 -8.76 9.52 -8.74
N LEU A 178 -7.52 9.34 -9.21
CA LEU A 178 -6.52 8.52 -8.56
C LEU A 178 -5.69 9.39 -7.61
N ILE A 179 -5.81 9.14 -6.31
CA ILE A 179 -4.97 9.74 -5.29
C ILE A 179 -3.80 8.80 -5.02
N VAL A 180 -2.57 9.34 -5.07
CA VAL A 180 -1.33 8.60 -5.03
C VAL A 180 -0.43 9.16 -3.94
N GLY A 181 -0.04 8.32 -2.99
CA GLY A 181 0.96 8.60 -1.98
C GLY A 181 2.33 8.12 -2.44
N SER A 182 3.34 8.97 -2.32
CA SER A 182 4.71 8.68 -2.75
C SER A 182 5.71 8.79 -1.58
N GLU A 183 6.87 8.17 -1.74
CA GLU A 183 7.96 8.23 -0.76
C GLU A 183 8.64 9.61 -0.67
N ASP A 184 8.40 10.52 -1.63
CA ASP A 184 8.84 11.92 -1.59
C ASP A 184 7.95 12.84 -0.73
N PHE A 185 7.10 12.23 0.10
CA PHE A 185 6.19 12.88 1.06
C PHE A 185 5.02 13.62 0.41
N ASP A 186 4.86 13.52 -0.91
CA ASP A 186 3.77 14.16 -1.62
C ASP A 186 2.59 13.19 -1.82
N ILE A 187 1.39 13.73 -1.65
CA ILE A 187 0.12 13.13 -2.08
C ILE A 187 -0.31 13.85 -3.35
N ARG A 188 -0.44 13.11 -4.46
CA ARG A 188 -0.79 13.64 -5.78
C ARG A 188 -2.13 13.11 -6.25
N VAL A 189 -2.94 13.98 -6.83
CA VAL A 189 -4.25 13.61 -7.38
C VAL A 189 -4.17 13.66 -8.90
N PHE A 190 -4.39 12.52 -9.53
CA PHE A 190 -4.38 12.33 -10.98
C PHE A 190 -5.81 12.19 -11.49
N ARG A 191 -6.18 13.08 -12.42
CA ARG A 191 -7.36 12.94 -13.25
C ARG A 191 -6.93 12.42 -14.60
N ASN A 192 -7.11 11.12 -14.82
CA ASN A 192 -6.48 10.39 -15.92
C ASN A 192 -4.96 10.66 -15.90
N ASP A 193 -4.41 11.28 -16.94
CA ASP A 193 -2.97 11.49 -17.12
C ASP A 193 -2.50 12.88 -16.61
N VAL A 194 -3.38 13.66 -15.98
CA VAL A 194 -3.09 15.04 -15.54
C VAL A 194 -3.13 15.13 -14.02
N ILE A 195 -2.09 15.71 -13.43
CA ILE A 195 -2.07 16.05 -12.01
C ILE A 195 -2.89 17.31 -11.77
N ILE A 196 -3.91 17.22 -10.93
CA ILE A 196 -4.81 18.33 -10.60
C ILE A 196 -4.50 18.96 -9.23
N ALA A 197 -3.91 18.18 -8.32
CA ALA A 197 -3.55 18.63 -6.98
C ALA A 197 -2.30 17.90 -6.47
N GLU A 198 -1.52 18.58 -5.64
CA GLU A 198 -0.33 18.07 -4.98
C GLU A 198 -0.29 18.65 -3.56
N MET A 199 -0.12 17.78 -2.56
CA MET A 199 -0.09 18.13 -1.14
C MET A 199 1.16 17.52 -0.52
N THR A 200 2.05 18.36 0.00
CA THR A 200 3.28 17.92 0.65
C THR A 200 3.04 17.66 2.14
N GLU A 201 3.38 16.46 2.58
CA GLU A 201 3.36 16.02 3.96
C GLU A 201 4.77 15.93 4.56
N THR A 202 4.85 15.55 5.84
CA THR A 202 6.13 15.51 6.57
C THR A 202 6.94 14.24 6.35
N GLU A 203 6.33 13.18 5.82
CA GLU A 203 6.95 11.86 5.68
C GLU A 203 6.25 11.00 4.62
N ALA A 204 6.81 9.81 4.31
CA ALA A 204 6.28 8.91 3.30
C ALA A 204 4.85 8.44 3.64
N VAL A 205 3.99 8.45 2.62
CA VAL A 205 2.55 8.19 2.75
C VAL A 205 2.28 6.69 2.68
N THR A 206 2.08 6.04 3.81
CA THR A 206 1.96 4.56 3.90
C THR A 206 0.54 4.05 3.67
N GLY A 207 -0.47 4.91 3.75
CA GLY A 207 -1.87 4.50 3.55
C GLY A 207 -2.75 5.66 3.11
N LEU A 208 -3.71 5.33 2.25
CA LEU A 208 -4.75 6.23 1.77
C LEU A 208 -6.09 5.50 1.78
N CYS A 209 -7.17 6.17 2.18
CA CYS A 209 -8.52 5.63 2.10
C CYS A 209 -9.52 6.68 1.64
N LYS A 210 -10.39 6.33 0.70
CA LYS A 210 -11.60 7.12 0.40
C LYS A 210 -12.54 7.05 1.60
N VAL A 211 -13.08 8.20 2.01
CA VAL A 211 -14.08 8.27 3.08
C VAL A 211 -15.46 8.57 2.50
N MET A 212 -15.76 9.85 2.23
CA MET A 212 -17.03 10.25 1.62
C MET A 212 -16.85 11.57 0.85
N GLY A 213 -17.37 11.61 -0.38
CA GLY A 213 -17.22 12.76 -1.27
C GLY A 213 -15.74 13.11 -1.46
N GLN A 214 -15.38 14.35 -1.15
CA GLN A 214 -14.03 14.90 -1.22
C GLN A 214 -13.11 14.49 -0.06
N HIS A 215 -13.63 13.77 0.94
CA HIS A 215 -12.84 13.41 2.11
C HIS A 215 -12.04 12.13 1.87
N PHE A 216 -10.76 12.18 2.16
CA PHE A 216 -9.89 11.01 2.18
C PHE A 216 -8.98 11.02 3.40
N GLY A 217 -8.77 9.84 3.97
CA GLY A 217 -7.84 9.62 5.06
C GLY A 217 -6.45 9.33 4.54
N TYR A 218 -5.43 9.72 5.29
CA TYR A 218 -4.03 9.43 4.99
C TYR A 218 -3.26 9.02 6.24
N ALA A 219 -2.26 8.15 6.05
CA ALA A 219 -1.32 7.70 7.08
C ALA A 219 0.11 7.90 6.60
N LEU A 220 0.98 8.30 7.52
CA LEU A 220 2.41 8.50 7.28
C LEU A 220 3.26 7.50 8.08
N ALA A 221 4.48 7.25 7.62
CA ALA A 221 5.42 6.32 8.24
C ALA A 221 5.81 6.67 9.70
N ASN A 222 5.69 7.93 10.13
CA ASN A 222 5.90 8.35 11.53
C ASN A 222 4.70 8.17 12.45
N GLY A 223 3.64 7.50 12.01
CA GLY A 223 2.43 7.31 12.81
C GLY A 223 1.52 8.53 12.85
N THR A 224 1.67 9.46 11.89
CA THR A 224 0.69 10.52 11.67
C THR A 224 -0.49 9.96 10.88
N VAL A 225 -1.71 10.26 11.33
CA VAL A 225 -2.95 9.96 10.61
C VAL A 225 -3.77 11.24 10.53
N GLY A 226 -4.42 11.49 9.41
CA GLY A 226 -5.28 12.64 9.24
C GLY A 226 -6.29 12.48 8.14
N VAL A 227 -7.08 13.54 7.94
CA VAL A 227 -8.11 13.62 6.91
C VAL A 227 -7.93 14.91 6.13
N TYR A 228 -8.00 14.79 4.82
CA TYR A 228 -8.14 15.91 3.89
C TYR A 228 -9.57 16.01 3.40
N LYS A 229 -10.02 17.24 3.18
CA LYS A 229 -11.22 17.61 2.43
C LYS A 229 -10.78 18.44 1.22
N GLY A 230 -10.65 17.79 0.06
CA GLY A 230 -9.98 18.42 -1.08
C GLY A 230 -8.53 18.77 -0.74
N LEU A 231 -8.18 20.06 -0.77
CA LEU A 231 -6.84 20.56 -0.41
C LEU A 231 -6.70 20.93 1.08
N ASP A 232 -7.82 21.06 1.80
CA ASP A 232 -7.81 21.51 3.19
C ASP A 232 -7.67 20.32 4.14
N ARG A 233 -6.68 20.37 5.02
CA ARG A 233 -6.50 19.35 6.05
C ARG A 233 -7.49 19.62 7.19
N ALA A 234 -8.46 18.71 7.37
CA ALA A 234 -9.48 18.81 8.41
C ALA A 234 -8.87 18.62 9.80
N TRP A 235 -8.11 17.54 9.99
CA TRP A 235 -7.37 17.27 11.22
C TRP A 235 -6.21 16.33 10.95
N ARG A 236 -5.28 16.29 11.90
CA ARG A 236 -4.20 15.29 11.98
C ARG A 236 -3.86 14.99 13.42
N ILE A 237 -3.44 13.76 13.67
CA ILE A 237 -2.88 13.30 14.94
C ILE A 237 -1.54 12.63 14.67
N LYS A 238 -0.67 12.58 15.68
CA LYS A 238 0.56 11.80 15.63
C LYS A 238 0.60 10.84 16.81
N SER A 239 0.86 9.58 16.53
CA SER A 239 1.05 8.52 17.52
C SER A 239 2.51 8.06 17.52
N LYS A 240 2.90 7.33 18.56
CA LYS A 240 4.20 6.65 18.62
C LYS A 240 4.23 5.39 17.75
N ASN A 241 3.07 4.77 17.57
CA ASN A 241 2.92 3.55 16.78
C ASN A 241 2.60 3.92 15.33
N GLN A 242 2.98 3.05 14.40
CA GLN A 242 2.69 3.25 12.99
C GLN A 242 1.26 2.84 12.67
N ALA A 243 0.59 3.60 11.81
CA ALA A 243 -0.68 3.21 11.23
C ALA A 243 -0.40 2.27 10.05
N ILE A 244 -0.83 1.02 10.18
CA ILE A 244 -0.58 -0.02 9.20
C ILE A 244 -1.69 -0.03 8.15
N CYS A 245 -2.94 0.05 8.57
CA CYS A 245 -4.07 0.02 7.62
C CYS A 245 -5.07 1.12 7.94
N LEU A 246 -5.66 1.65 6.87
CA LEU A 246 -6.73 2.61 6.91
C LEU A 246 -7.90 2.08 6.11
N ASN A 247 -9.10 2.28 6.63
CA ASN A 247 -10.34 2.05 5.89
C ASN A 247 -11.39 3.08 6.33
N SER A 248 -12.52 3.14 5.63
CA SER A 248 -13.67 3.94 6.02
C SER A 248 -14.89 3.06 6.20
N TYR A 249 -15.61 3.28 7.30
CA TYR A 249 -16.80 2.53 7.63
C TYR A 249 -17.61 3.31 8.64
N ASP A 250 -18.93 3.35 8.44
CA ASP A 250 -19.91 3.97 9.34
C ASP A 250 -20.16 3.03 10.52
N ILE A 251 -19.37 3.19 11.59
CA ILE A 251 -19.40 2.28 12.74
C ILE A 251 -20.49 2.66 13.75
N ASP A 252 -20.83 3.93 13.86
CA ASP A 252 -21.87 4.41 14.77
C ASP A 252 -23.27 4.47 14.13
N GLY A 253 -23.35 4.28 12.81
CA GLY A 253 -24.60 4.22 12.05
C GLY A 253 -25.27 5.58 11.89
N ASP A 254 -24.49 6.68 11.91
CA ASP A 254 -24.96 8.06 11.72
C ASP A 254 -25.09 8.44 10.23
N GLY A 255 -24.63 7.58 9.32
CA GLY A 255 -24.64 7.78 7.87
C GLY A 255 -23.37 8.43 7.31
N VAL A 256 -22.40 8.79 8.14
CA VAL A 256 -21.12 9.41 7.77
C VAL A 256 -19.98 8.46 8.16
N PRO A 257 -19.32 7.81 7.19
CA PRO A 257 -18.26 6.85 7.47
C PRO A 257 -17.10 7.46 8.25
N GLU A 258 -16.66 6.84 9.34
CA GLU A 258 -15.47 7.24 10.07
C GLU A 258 -14.19 6.70 9.46
N VAL A 259 -13.06 7.30 9.85
CA VAL A 259 -11.73 6.78 9.50
C VAL A 259 -11.31 5.73 10.51
N ILE A 260 -11.24 4.49 10.05
CA ILE A 260 -10.80 3.34 10.83
C ILE A 260 -9.30 3.16 10.65
N THR A 261 -8.57 3.11 11.75
CA THR A 261 -7.11 2.91 11.75
C THR A 261 -6.72 1.65 12.51
N GLY A 262 -5.91 0.80 11.88
CA GLY A 262 -5.24 -0.33 12.51
C GLY A 262 -3.78 -0.01 12.78
N TRP A 263 -3.38 -0.09 14.06
CA TRP A 263 -2.04 0.30 14.51
C TRP A 263 -1.10 -0.91 14.64
N SER A 264 0.20 -0.64 14.58
CA SER A 264 1.25 -1.66 14.70
C SER A 264 1.29 -2.39 16.05
N ASN A 265 0.72 -1.79 17.09
CA ASN A 265 0.63 -2.40 18.44
C ASN A 265 -0.68 -3.18 18.66
N GLY A 266 -1.52 -3.34 17.64
CA GLY A 266 -2.82 -4.02 17.74
C GLY A 266 -3.97 -3.12 18.18
N LYS A 267 -3.73 -1.84 18.48
CA LYS A 267 -4.81 -0.89 18.73
C LYS A 267 -5.63 -0.70 17.46
N ILE A 268 -6.94 -0.56 17.63
CA ILE A 268 -7.88 -0.08 16.62
C ILE A 268 -8.56 1.16 17.15
N ASP A 269 -8.70 2.19 16.32
CA ASP A 269 -9.62 3.30 16.59
C ASP A 269 -10.39 3.74 15.34
N ALA A 270 -11.65 4.08 15.54
CA ALA A 270 -12.50 4.77 14.57
C ALA A 270 -12.59 6.24 14.97
N ARG A 271 -12.37 7.14 14.01
CA ARG A 271 -12.34 8.58 14.26
C ARG A 271 -13.29 9.34 13.35
N ASN A 272 -14.00 10.29 13.93
CA ASN A 272 -14.89 11.16 13.18
C ASN A 272 -14.10 11.95 12.11
N VAL A 273 -14.65 12.02 10.91
CA VAL A 273 -14.00 12.63 9.73
C VAL A 273 -13.74 14.11 9.92
N GLN A 274 -14.60 14.82 10.65
CA GLN A 274 -14.54 16.27 10.80
C GLN A 274 -13.70 16.68 12.01
N SER A 275 -13.90 16.05 13.17
CA SER A 275 -13.25 16.44 14.44
C SER A 275 -11.98 15.66 14.76
N GLY A 276 -11.83 14.43 14.25
CA GLY A 276 -10.76 13.51 14.62
C GLY A 276 -10.92 12.86 16.01
N GLU A 277 -12.07 13.09 16.65
CA GLU A 277 -12.43 12.47 17.93
C GLU A 277 -12.64 10.97 17.78
N VAL A 278 -12.29 10.21 18.82
CA VAL A 278 -12.39 8.74 18.80
C VAL A 278 -13.83 8.34 19.11
N VAL A 279 -14.48 7.67 18.15
CA VAL A 279 -15.84 7.14 18.28
C VAL A 279 -15.81 5.71 18.80
N PHE A 280 -14.88 4.90 18.30
CA PHE A 280 -14.71 3.51 18.70
C PHE A 280 -13.24 3.19 18.96
N LYS A 281 -12.97 2.32 19.93
CA LYS A 281 -11.63 1.81 20.23
C LYS A 281 -11.70 0.35 20.65
N ASP A 282 -10.77 -0.45 20.18
CA ASP A 282 -10.54 -1.82 20.63
C ASP A 282 -9.04 -2.17 20.51
N ASN A 283 -8.65 -3.34 21.01
CA ASN A 283 -7.26 -3.78 21.01
C ASN A 283 -7.15 -5.29 20.70
N PHE A 284 -6.25 -5.61 19.79
CA PHE A 284 -5.77 -6.95 19.51
C PHE A 284 -4.47 -7.23 20.27
N SER A 285 -4.11 -8.51 20.38
CA SER A 285 -2.84 -8.91 20.99
C SER A 285 -1.64 -8.64 20.09
N HIS A 286 -1.85 -8.58 18.78
CA HIS A 286 -0.81 -8.42 17.77
C HIS A 286 -1.14 -7.28 16.79
N CYS A 287 -0.15 -6.90 15.99
CA CYS A 287 -0.26 -5.90 14.92
C CYS A 287 -1.47 -6.17 14.01
N ILE A 288 -2.21 -5.12 13.65
CA ILE A 288 -3.29 -5.23 12.67
C ILE A 288 -2.68 -5.34 11.27
N ALA A 289 -2.89 -6.47 10.60
CA ALA A 289 -2.38 -6.73 9.27
C ALA A 289 -3.25 -6.09 8.17
N GLY A 290 -4.58 -6.02 8.36
CA GLY A 290 -5.48 -5.40 7.40
C GLY A 290 -6.89 -5.19 7.92
N ILE A 291 -7.60 -4.27 7.27
CA ILE A 291 -9.00 -3.91 7.54
C ILE A 291 -9.75 -4.00 6.22
N VAL A 292 -10.77 -4.84 6.17
CA VAL A 292 -11.61 -5.03 4.98
C VAL A 292 -13.08 -4.91 5.35
N LYS A 293 -13.92 -4.62 4.37
CA LYS A 293 -15.36 -4.45 4.55
C LYS A 293 -16.13 -5.37 3.62
N GLY A 294 -17.15 -6.03 4.14
CA GLY A 294 -17.99 -6.93 3.35
C GLY A 294 -18.98 -7.72 4.21
N ASP A 295 -20.03 -8.24 3.59
CA ASP A 295 -21.09 -9.02 4.25
C ASP A 295 -20.64 -10.48 4.48
N TYR A 296 -19.68 -10.68 5.37
CA TYR A 296 -19.01 -11.97 5.55
C TYR A 296 -19.94 -13.07 6.05
N ARG A 297 -20.96 -12.73 6.85
CA ARG A 297 -21.96 -13.67 7.37
C ARG A 297 -23.21 -13.82 6.49
N LEU A 298 -23.30 -13.12 5.35
CA LEU A 298 -24.48 -13.10 4.46
C LEU A 298 -25.77 -12.64 5.16
N THR A 299 -25.66 -11.63 6.02
CA THR A 299 -26.78 -11.03 6.74
C THR A 299 -27.47 -9.92 5.94
N GLY A 300 -26.94 -9.56 4.78
CA GLY A 300 -27.41 -8.45 3.95
C GLY A 300 -26.86 -7.09 4.37
N LYS A 301 -25.99 -7.03 5.38
CA LYS A 301 -25.33 -5.81 5.86
C LYS A 301 -23.82 -5.92 5.70
N GLU A 302 -23.18 -4.82 5.36
CA GLU A 302 -21.72 -4.75 5.30
C GLU A 302 -21.15 -4.79 6.73
N GLU A 303 -20.08 -5.55 6.93
CA GLU A 303 -19.40 -5.69 8.21
C GLU A 303 -17.94 -5.21 8.08
N LEU A 304 -17.38 -4.71 9.17
CA LEU A 304 -15.99 -4.29 9.26
C LEU A 304 -15.14 -5.40 9.87
N ILE A 305 -14.18 -5.90 9.11
CA ILE A 305 -13.40 -7.09 9.45
C ILE A 305 -11.94 -6.70 9.65
N PHE A 306 -11.43 -6.99 10.84
CA PHE A 306 -10.04 -6.78 11.23
C PHE A 306 -9.29 -8.08 11.21
N CYS A 307 -8.10 -8.08 10.61
CA CYS A 307 -7.20 -9.23 10.58
C CYS A 307 -5.89 -8.85 11.26
N ALA A 308 -5.47 -9.61 12.27
CA ALA A 308 -4.19 -9.44 12.93
C ALA A 308 -3.10 -10.32 12.31
N THR A 309 -1.83 -9.96 12.54
CA THR A 309 -0.67 -10.66 11.94
C THR A 309 -0.51 -12.11 12.41
N ASP A 310 -1.10 -12.48 13.54
CA ASP A 310 -1.08 -13.85 14.09
C ASP A 310 -2.21 -14.75 13.54
N GLY A 311 -3.15 -14.18 12.77
CA GLY A 311 -4.28 -14.90 12.19
C GLY A 311 -5.60 -14.75 12.95
N GLU A 312 -5.65 -13.96 14.03
CA GLU A 312 -6.92 -13.58 14.67
C GLU A 312 -7.72 -12.66 13.75
N VAL A 313 -9.00 -12.95 13.55
CA VAL A 313 -9.92 -12.16 12.73
C VAL A 313 -11.19 -11.87 13.53
N ARG A 314 -11.57 -10.59 13.61
CA ARG A 314 -12.82 -10.15 14.26
C ARG A 314 -13.65 -9.31 13.31
N GLY A 315 -14.97 -9.54 13.29
CA GLY A 315 -15.92 -8.73 12.55
C GLY A 315 -16.78 -7.88 13.47
N TYR A 316 -17.08 -6.65 13.05
CA TYR A 316 -17.94 -5.70 13.74
C TYR A 316 -19.04 -5.23 12.80
N GLU A 317 -20.25 -5.09 13.33
CA GLU A 317 -21.39 -4.50 12.61
C GLU A 317 -21.57 -3.05 13.09
N ALA A 318 -22.19 -2.21 12.26
CA ALA A 318 -22.53 -0.84 12.65
C ALA A 318 -23.49 -0.83 13.85
N ALA A 319 -23.37 0.17 14.71
CA ALA A 319 -24.26 0.32 15.86
C ALA A 319 -25.71 0.52 15.41
N SER A 320 -26.63 -0.29 15.95
CA SER A 320 -28.06 -0.11 15.70
C SER A 320 -28.59 1.14 16.40
N ALA A 321 -29.74 1.66 15.96
CA ALA A 321 -30.40 2.82 16.58
C ALA A 321 -30.66 2.66 18.09
N GLU A 322 -30.92 1.43 18.54
CA GLU A 322 -31.13 1.08 19.94
C GLU A 322 -29.79 1.06 20.71
N MET A 323 -28.72 0.59 20.06
CA MET A 323 -27.38 0.53 20.64
C MET A 323 -26.71 1.92 20.68
N ARG A 324 -27.09 2.85 19.80
CA ARG A 324 -26.70 4.27 19.89
C ARG A 324 -27.14 4.93 21.20
N HIS A 325 -28.36 4.64 21.67
CA HIS A 325 -28.82 5.11 22.97
C HIS A 325 -28.02 4.50 24.14
N HIS A 326 -27.47 3.30 23.98
CA HIS A 326 -26.59 2.65 24.97
C HIS A 326 -25.09 2.95 24.79
N MET A 327 -24.63 3.46 23.65
CA MET A 327 -23.24 3.95 23.49
C MET A 327 -23.07 5.35 24.09
N LEU A 328 -24.17 6.08 24.25
CA LEU A 328 -24.26 7.29 25.08
C LEU A 328 -24.21 6.99 26.59
N ASP A 329 -24.07 5.72 27.01
CA ASP A 329 -24.23 5.30 28.41
C ASP A 329 -22.97 5.55 29.29
N ALA A 330 -23.24 6.14 30.45
CA ALA A 330 -22.45 6.50 31.65
C ALA A 330 -20.91 6.70 31.53
N ASN A 331 -20.14 5.77 30.98
CA ASN A 331 -18.68 5.81 31.04
C ASN A 331 -18.05 6.86 30.11
N PHE A 332 -18.59 7.03 28.90
CA PHE A 332 -18.11 8.07 27.97
C PHE A 332 -18.47 9.47 28.50
N GLU A 333 -19.67 9.62 29.05
CA GLU A 333 -20.08 10.85 29.74
C GLU A 333 -19.20 11.13 30.96
N GLN A 334 -18.85 10.13 31.77
CA GLN A 334 -17.98 10.34 32.93
C GLN A 334 -16.55 10.73 32.56
N GLU A 335 -15.98 10.13 31.52
CA GLU A 335 -14.63 10.44 31.05
C GLU A 335 -14.58 11.84 30.39
N THR A 336 -15.59 12.17 29.56
CA THR A 336 -15.72 13.52 28.96
C THR A 336 -15.99 14.59 30.01
N ILE A 337 -16.84 14.32 31.02
CA ILE A 337 -17.05 15.21 32.17
C ILE A 337 -15.75 15.40 32.94
N ARG A 338 -14.95 14.33 33.15
CA ARG A 338 -13.66 14.42 33.82
C ARG A 338 -12.70 15.31 33.04
N ASP A 339 -12.57 15.12 31.74
CA ASP A 339 -11.67 15.90 30.89
C ASP A 339 -12.12 17.37 30.78
N LEU A 340 -13.43 17.64 30.67
CA LEU A 340 -13.98 18.98 30.72
C LEU A 340 -13.77 19.64 32.09
N SER A 341 -13.88 18.87 33.18
CA SER A 341 -13.59 19.36 34.54
C SER A 341 -12.11 19.71 34.72
N ALA A 342 -11.20 18.91 34.15
CA ALA A 342 -9.77 19.18 34.16
C ALA A 342 -9.42 20.41 33.32
N LYS A 343 -10.00 20.56 32.12
CA LYS A 343 -9.88 21.78 31.30
C LYS A 343 -10.42 23.00 32.03
N LYS A 344 -11.57 22.88 32.71
CA LYS A 344 -12.13 23.97 33.54
C LYS A 344 -11.17 24.35 34.67
N GLN A 345 -10.57 23.39 35.36
CA GLN A 345 -9.59 23.68 36.41
C GLN A 345 -8.31 24.32 35.86
N ALA A 346 -7.82 23.87 34.71
CA ALA A 346 -6.66 24.47 34.04
C ALA A 346 -6.93 25.92 33.63
N LEU A 347 -8.08 26.21 33.01
CA LEU A 347 -8.49 27.56 32.64
C LEU A 347 -8.71 28.45 33.87
N LEU A 348 -9.23 27.91 34.97
CA LEU A 348 -9.35 28.65 36.22
C LEU A 348 -7.98 28.99 36.84
N LEU A 349 -7.01 28.09 36.73
CA LEU A 349 -5.63 28.34 37.17
C LEU A 349 -4.99 29.42 36.29
N GLU A 350 -5.17 29.33 34.98
CA GLU A 350 -4.68 30.32 34.02
C GLU A 350 -5.30 31.70 34.28
N PHE A 351 -6.62 31.74 34.53
CA PHE A 351 -7.33 32.96 34.91
C PHE A 351 -6.79 33.56 36.21
N ARG A 352 -6.55 32.74 37.26
CA ARG A 352 -5.90 33.22 38.49
C ARG A 352 -4.51 33.76 38.23
N ASN A 353 -3.72 33.09 37.39
CA ASN A 353 -2.39 33.57 37.02
C ASN A 353 -2.48 34.93 36.30
N TYR A 354 -3.48 35.14 35.45
CA TYR A 354 -3.72 36.44 34.82
C TYR A 354 -4.19 37.51 35.82
N GLU A 355 -5.06 37.18 36.77
CA GLU A 355 -5.46 38.11 37.86
C GLU A 355 -4.27 38.47 38.77
N GLU A 356 -3.43 37.50 39.11
CA GLU A 356 -2.25 37.70 39.94
C GLU A 356 -1.18 38.51 39.20
N ASN A 357 -0.95 38.23 37.92
CA ASN A 357 -0.10 39.05 37.05
C ASN A 357 -0.65 40.47 36.86
N ALA A 358 -1.97 40.66 36.80
CA ALA A 358 -2.59 41.98 36.74
C ALA A 358 -2.46 42.73 38.08
N ARG A 359 -2.53 42.02 39.22
CA ARG A 359 -2.22 42.59 40.56
C ARG A 359 -0.77 43.00 40.67
N ILE A 360 0.17 42.16 40.22
CA ILE A 360 1.61 42.42 40.28
C ILE A 360 2.02 43.49 39.25
N GLY A 361 1.34 43.56 38.10
CA GLY A 361 1.53 44.55 37.04
C GLY A 361 1.10 45.99 37.40
N SER A 362 0.57 46.22 38.60
CA SER A 362 0.37 47.56 39.16
C SER A 362 1.65 48.16 39.78
N GLY A 363 2.76 47.41 39.79
CA GLY A 363 4.10 47.91 40.09
C GLY A 363 4.89 48.22 38.82
N ASN A 364 4.96 49.49 38.44
CA ASN A 364 5.90 49.99 37.41
C ASN A 364 7.35 49.67 37.80
N LEU A 365 7.90 48.58 37.26
CA LEU A 365 9.35 48.42 37.06
C LEU A 365 9.60 48.03 35.61
N LYS A 366 9.68 49.06 34.75
CA LYS A 366 10.49 48.97 33.54
C LYS A 366 11.96 49.00 33.95
N THR A 367 12.49 47.85 34.35
CA THR A 367 13.93 47.65 34.42
C THR A 367 14.44 47.32 33.02
N ALA A 368 15.17 48.27 32.44
CA ALA A 368 16.05 48.02 31.32
C ALA A 368 17.04 46.92 31.72
N GLY A 369 16.98 45.76 31.05
CA GLY A 369 17.85 44.64 31.39
C GLY A 369 17.59 43.39 30.56
N ARG A 370 18.24 43.35 29.40
CA ARG A 370 18.48 42.17 28.54
C ARG A 370 17.26 41.52 27.89
N ALA A 371 17.13 41.80 26.59
CA ALA A 371 16.52 40.88 25.65
C ALA A 371 17.11 39.47 25.90
N SER A 372 16.22 38.52 26.20
CA SER A 372 16.55 37.11 26.18
C SER A 372 17.18 36.81 24.83
N GLN A 373 18.42 36.33 24.84
CA GLN A 373 19.10 35.87 23.65
C GLN A 373 18.29 34.71 23.09
N THR A 374 17.76 34.94 21.89
CA THR A 374 17.18 33.94 21.01
C THR A 374 18.29 33.03 20.50
N HIS A 375 18.54 31.94 21.24
CA HIS A 375 19.36 30.77 20.88
C HIS A 375 18.75 29.63 21.71
N ASP A 376 18.20 28.54 21.19
CA ASP A 376 18.29 27.81 19.91
C ASP A 376 16.86 27.43 19.45
N GLU A 377 16.51 26.93 18.27
CA GLU A 377 17.13 26.16 17.21
C GLU A 377 16.36 26.58 15.94
N HIS A 378 17.02 27.02 14.87
CA HIS A 378 16.60 26.99 13.45
C HIS A 378 17.37 28.10 12.71
N GLY A 379 18.20 27.69 11.75
CA GLY A 379 19.00 28.59 10.94
C GLY A 379 18.12 29.50 10.10
N ILE A 380 18.08 30.79 10.43
CA ILE A 380 17.42 31.80 9.60
C ILE A 380 18.34 32.09 8.41
N ILE A 381 17.92 31.66 7.23
CA ILE A 381 18.57 32.03 5.97
C ILE A 381 18.24 33.51 5.68
N PRO A 382 19.23 34.41 5.54
CA PRO A 382 18.97 35.83 5.26
C PRO A 382 18.22 36.02 3.94
N ALA A 383 17.35 37.03 3.87
CA ALA A 383 16.55 37.37 2.69
C ALA A 383 17.38 37.73 1.43
N THR A 384 18.70 37.89 1.57
CA THR A 384 19.65 38.18 0.48
C THR A 384 20.38 36.94 -0.05
N THR A 385 19.95 35.74 0.34
CA THR A 385 20.57 34.50 -0.12
C THR A 385 20.23 34.24 -1.60
N GLN A 386 21.16 34.60 -2.49
CA GLN A 386 21.10 34.22 -3.90
C GLN A 386 21.70 32.82 -4.08
N LEU A 387 20.84 31.83 -4.31
CA LEU A 387 21.27 30.49 -4.72
C LEU A 387 21.68 30.52 -6.19
N LYS A 388 22.98 30.38 -6.48
CA LYS A 388 23.45 30.01 -7.82
C LYS A 388 23.27 28.51 -8.00
N THR A 389 22.11 28.10 -8.50
CA THR A 389 21.88 26.71 -8.92
C THR A 389 22.49 26.52 -10.31
N GLY A 390 23.59 25.77 -10.37
CA GLY A 390 24.13 25.25 -11.62
C GLY A 390 23.47 23.91 -11.93
N LEU A 391 22.86 23.78 -13.11
CA LEU A 391 22.26 22.54 -13.58
C LEU A 391 23.31 21.80 -14.41
N SER A 392 24.08 20.92 -13.77
CA SER A 392 24.96 20.00 -14.48
C SER A 392 24.11 18.81 -14.95
N ILE A 393 23.79 18.78 -16.23
CA ILE A 393 23.27 17.56 -16.85
C ILE A 393 24.47 16.64 -17.08
N ASN A 394 24.66 15.67 -16.20
CA ASN A 394 25.55 14.55 -16.51
C ASN A 394 24.76 13.65 -17.47
N LEU A 395 24.86 13.93 -18.77
CA LEU A 395 24.43 13.01 -19.82
C LEU A 395 25.37 11.81 -19.71
N GLY A 396 24.96 10.83 -18.89
CA GLY A 396 25.78 9.70 -18.50
C GLY A 396 26.59 9.17 -19.68
N SER A 397 27.92 9.13 -19.49
CA SER A 397 28.80 8.31 -20.32
C SER A 397 28.46 6.82 -20.21
N ASP A 398 27.61 6.46 -19.24
CA ASP A 398 26.95 5.18 -19.17
C ASP A 398 25.85 5.16 -20.22
N LYS A 399 26.17 4.61 -21.38
CA LYS A 399 25.15 3.97 -22.21
C LYS A 399 24.21 3.26 -21.26
N ILE A 400 22.93 3.60 -21.29
CA ILE A 400 21.87 3.06 -20.44
C ILE A 400 22.03 1.53 -20.43
N GLY A 401 22.72 1.00 -19.41
CA GLY A 401 23.12 -0.40 -19.33
C GLY A 401 21.93 -1.34 -19.15
N VAL A 402 20.71 -0.81 -19.15
CA VAL A 402 19.45 -1.55 -18.97
C VAL A 402 19.39 -2.76 -19.91
N ASN A 403 19.79 -2.62 -21.17
CA ASN A 403 19.80 -3.74 -22.12
C ASN A 403 20.87 -4.79 -21.77
N GLU A 404 22.05 -4.35 -21.32
CA GLU A 404 23.11 -5.26 -20.86
C GLU A 404 22.68 -6.00 -19.58
N TYR A 405 22.18 -5.28 -18.58
CA TYR A 405 21.63 -5.84 -17.34
C TYR A 405 20.47 -6.81 -17.58
N GLN A 406 19.58 -6.50 -18.53
CA GLN A 406 18.50 -7.40 -18.95
C GLN A 406 19.04 -8.67 -19.61
N SER A 407 20.03 -8.55 -20.49
CA SER A 407 20.67 -9.70 -21.15
C SER A 407 21.39 -10.62 -20.16
N VAL A 408 22.15 -10.04 -19.22
CA VAL A 408 22.84 -10.78 -18.14
C VAL A 408 21.82 -11.46 -17.23
N ARG A 409 20.74 -10.76 -16.88
CA ARG A 409 19.64 -11.34 -16.08
C ARG A 409 19.00 -12.54 -16.77
N GLN A 410 18.79 -12.46 -18.09
CA GLN A 410 18.19 -13.55 -18.87
C GLN A 410 19.12 -14.77 -18.92
N GLN A 411 20.42 -14.55 -19.15
CA GLN A 411 21.42 -15.61 -19.15
C GLN A 411 21.53 -16.29 -17.78
N LEU A 412 21.69 -15.53 -16.70
CA LEU A 412 21.74 -16.08 -15.33
C LEU A 412 20.46 -16.84 -14.97
N SER A 413 19.30 -16.41 -15.47
CA SER A 413 18.03 -17.11 -15.22
C SER A 413 17.96 -18.46 -15.94
N ALA A 414 18.52 -18.56 -17.14
CA ALA A 414 18.63 -19.82 -17.87
C ALA A 414 19.59 -20.79 -17.14
N ASP A 415 20.80 -20.32 -16.79
CA ASP A 415 21.80 -21.14 -16.10
C ASP A 415 21.28 -21.67 -14.75
N MET A 416 20.54 -20.83 -13.99
CA MET A 416 19.92 -21.25 -12.74
C MET A 416 18.79 -22.27 -12.94
N ALA A 417 18.03 -22.18 -14.03
CA ALA A 417 16.98 -23.15 -14.35
C ALA A 417 17.57 -24.52 -14.67
N ASP A 418 18.66 -24.56 -15.43
CA ASP A 418 19.41 -25.77 -15.76
C ASP A 418 20.01 -26.40 -14.50
N ASN A 419 20.67 -25.60 -13.65
CA ASN A 419 21.20 -26.05 -12.37
C ASN A 419 20.10 -26.56 -11.43
N SER A 420 18.92 -25.95 -11.41
CA SER A 420 17.77 -26.43 -10.63
C SER A 420 17.20 -27.75 -11.18
N GLY A 421 17.25 -27.95 -12.50
CA GLY A 421 16.95 -29.24 -13.14
C GLY A 421 17.92 -30.34 -12.70
N LEU A 422 19.22 -30.03 -12.70
CA LEU A 422 20.28 -30.95 -12.26
C LEU A 422 20.14 -31.31 -10.78
N ILE A 423 19.87 -30.34 -9.90
CA ILE A 423 19.68 -30.58 -8.46
C ILE A 423 18.49 -31.52 -8.23
N ARG A 424 17.35 -31.32 -8.91
CA ARG A 424 16.19 -32.22 -8.79
C ARG A 424 16.55 -33.66 -9.17
N ASN A 425 17.29 -33.84 -10.26
CA ASN A 425 17.75 -35.16 -10.70
C ASN A 425 18.74 -35.78 -9.70
N LEU A 426 19.66 -34.99 -9.14
CA LEU A 426 20.64 -35.46 -8.15
C LEU A 426 19.99 -35.84 -6.83
N VAL A 427 18.97 -35.12 -6.37
CA VAL A 427 18.19 -35.48 -5.18
C VAL A 427 17.52 -36.84 -5.37
N VAL A 428 16.91 -37.08 -6.54
CA VAL A 428 16.30 -38.38 -6.84
C VAL A 428 17.35 -39.50 -6.87
N ARG A 429 18.52 -39.28 -7.48
CA ARG A 429 19.62 -40.27 -7.53
C ARG A 429 20.24 -40.53 -6.15
N ALA A 430 20.38 -39.50 -5.33
CA ALA A 430 20.87 -39.64 -3.96
C ALA A 430 19.91 -40.46 -3.11
N GLU A 431 18.60 -40.24 -3.28
CA GLU A 431 17.56 -40.99 -2.57
C GLU A 431 17.50 -42.45 -3.03
N ASP A 432 17.64 -42.71 -4.33
CA ASP A 432 17.72 -44.08 -4.87
C ASP A 432 18.95 -44.84 -4.31
N ALA A 433 20.12 -44.21 -4.30
CA ALA A 433 21.33 -44.78 -3.68
C ALA A 433 21.14 -45.05 -2.17
N ARG A 434 20.43 -44.14 -1.47
CA ARG A 434 20.09 -44.31 -0.05
C ARG A 434 19.17 -45.52 0.16
N LEU A 435 18.16 -45.71 -0.70
CA LEU A 435 17.24 -46.85 -0.64
C LEU A 435 17.96 -48.18 -0.92
N MET A 436 18.91 -48.19 -1.86
CA MET A 436 19.77 -49.34 -2.17
C MET A 436 20.88 -49.59 -1.13
N ARG A 437 21.01 -48.73 -0.11
CA ARG A 437 22.08 -48.75 0.92
C ARG A 437 23.50 -48.62 0.35
N ASP A 438 23.63 -48.03 -0.83
CA ASP A 438 24.94 -47.67 -1.40
C ASP A 438 25.37 -46.29 -0.88
N TYR A 439 25.99 -46.29 0.29
CA TYR A 439 26.45 -45.06 0.95
C TYR A 439 27.63 -44.39 0.24
N ALA A 440 28.37 -45.12 -0.60
CA ALA A 440 29.49 -44.55 -1.35
C ALA A 440 28.98 -43.68 -2.50
N LEU A 441 28.01 -44.18 -3.27
CA LEU A 441 27.32 -43.41 -4.31
C LEU A 441 26.50 -42.27 -3.71
N MET A 442 25.78 -42.51 -2.61
CA MET A 442 25.04 -41.47 -1.89
C MET A 442 25.94 -40.28 -1.51
N ARG A 443 27.14 -40.56 -0.95
CA ARG A 443 28.09 -39.50 -0.58
C ARG A 443 28.57 -38.72 -1.80
N ARG A 444 28.83 -39.40 -2.92
CA ARG A 444 29.23 -38.74 -4.17
C ARG A 444 28.14 -37.80 -4.68
N TRP A 445 26.88 -38.26 -4.73
CA TRP A 445 25.76 -37.42 -5.15
C TRP A 445 25.53 -36.22 -4.22
N HIS A 446 25.71 -36.37 -2.92
CA HIS A 446 25.66 -35.23 -1.99
C HIS A 446 26.84 -34.26 -2.14
N GLN A 447 28.04 -34.74 -2.50
CA GLN A 447 29.17 -33.87 -2.81
C GLN A 447 28.90 -33.03 -4.07
N ASP A 448 28.38 -33.67 -5.12
CA ASP A 448 27.99 -32.98 -6.36
C ASP A 448 26.85 -31.98 -6.10
N LEU A 449 25.86 -32.35 -5.29
CA LEU A 449 24.77 -31.47 -4.86
C LEU A 449 25.30 -30.26 -4.07
N HIS A 450 26.24 -30.47 -3.15
CA HIS A 450 26.86 -29.39 -2.38
C HIS A 450 27.63 -28.42 -3.29
N ALA A 451 28.37 -28.93 -4.27
CA ALA A 451 29.09 -28.11 -5.24
C ALA A 451 28.11 -27.24 -6.07
N LEU A 452 27.07 -27.86 -6.63
CA LEU A 452 26.04 -27.15 -7.40
C LEU A 452 25.26 -26.14 -6.55
N ASN A 453 24.99 -26.46 -5.28
CA ASN A 453 24.33 -25.52 -4.38
C ASN A 453 25.21 -24.29 -4.10
N GLY A 454 26.53 -24.48 -3.94
CA GLY A 454 27.48 -23.37 -3.80
C GLY A 454 27.50 -22.47 -5.03
N GLU A 455 27.50 -23.06 -6.24
CA GLU A 455 27.42 -22.32 -7.49
C GLU A 455 26.08 -21.56 -7.63
N LEU A 456 24.97 -22.21 -7.32
CA LEU A 456 23.63 -21.61 -7.39
C LEU A 456 23.50 -20.42 -6.42
N ILE A 457 24.06 -20.52 -5.22
CA ILE A 457 24.09 -19.40 -4.26
C ILE A 457 24.92 -18.22 -4.81
N ASN A 458 26.06 -18.49 -5.46
CA ASN A 458 26.88 -17.45 -6.07
C ASN A 458 26.15 -16.78 -7.23
N ASN A 459 25.56 -17.56 -8.14
CA ASN A 459 24.77 -17.03 -9.26
C ASN A 459 23.54 -16.26 -8.77
N TYR A 460 22.89 -16.71 -7.70
CA TYR A 460 21.79 -16.00 -7.06
C TYR A 460 22.24 -14.64 -6.51
N LYS A 461 23.40 -14.57 -5.83
CA LYS A 461 23.95 -13.30 -5.34
C LYS A 461 24.25 -12.32 -6.48
N ILE A 462 24.89 -12.80 -7.55
CA ILE A 462 25.18 -11.99 -8.73
C ILE A 462 23.88 -11.48 -9.36
N ARG A 463 22.89 -12.35 -9.52
CA ARG A 463 21.56 -11.98 -10.04
C ARG A 463 20.85 -10.96 -9.16
N SER A 464 20.93 -11.11 -7.84
CA SER A 464 20.32 -10.18 -6.88
C SER A 464 20.93 -8.79 -7.01
N ASN A 465 22.26 -8.69 -7.04
CA ASN A 465 22.96 -7.42 -7.21
C ASN A 465 22.66 -6.79 -8.57
N ASN A 466 22.72 -7.58 -9.64
CA ASN A 466 22.36 -7.14 -11.00
C ASN A 466 20.92 -6.64 -11.08
N HIS A 467 20.00 -7.27 -10.34
CA HIS A 467 18.61 -6.85 -10.28
C HIS A 467 18.44 -5.53 -9.51
N GLU A 468 19.13 -5.35 -8.39
CA GLU A 468 19.12 -4.10 -7.61
C GLU A 468 19.67 -2.91 -8.41
N GLU A 469 20.78 -3.11 -9.13
CA GLU A 469 21.35 -2.11 -10.04
C GLU A 469 20.36 -1.78 -11.17
N LEU A 470 19.76 -2.80 -11.81
CA LEU A 470 18.74 -2.60 -12.84
C LEU A 470 17.53 -1.80 -12.32
N MET A 471 17.04 -2.11 -11.12
CA MET A 471 15.93 -1.36 -10.51
C MET A 471 16.31 0.10 -10.25
N THR A 472 17.54 0.35 -9.81
CA THR A 472 18.06 1.72 -9.61
C THR A 472 18.14 2.47 -10.94
N CYS A 473 18.63 1.84 -12.01
CA CYS A 473 18.66 2.45 -13.34
C CYS A 473 17.25 2.75 -13.87
N LEU A 474 16.29 1.83 -13.72
CA LEU A 474 14.90 2.06 -14.14
C LEU A 474 14.27 3.21 -13.36
N LYS A 475 14.51 3.27 -12.04
CA LYS A 475 14.06 4.39 -11.20
C LYS A 475 14.66 5.72 -11.67
N GLN A 476 15.94 5.76 -12.00
CA GLN A 476 16.58 6.97 -12.55
C GLN A 476 15.96 7.41 -13.88
N VAL A 477 15.68 6.47 -14.79
CA VAL A 477 15.01 6.76 -16.06
C VAL A 477 13.63 7.36 -15.82
N ASN A 478 12.82 6.74 -14.96
CA ASN A 478 11.49 7.26 -14.60
C ASN A 478 11.59 8.64 -13.95
N GLN A 479 12.55 8.87 -13.05
CA GLN A 479 12.78 10.18 -12.45
C GLN A 479 13.20 11.25 -13.47
N ILE A 480 13.99 10.91 -14.49
CA ILE A 480 14.35 11.84 -15.57
C ILE A 480 13.10 12.26 -16.34
N ILE A 481 12.23 11.30 -16.69
CA ILE A 481 10.95 11.59 -17.37
C ILE A 481 10.08 12.50 -16.49
N GLN A 482 9.99 12.19 -15.20
CA GLN A 482 9.19 12.98 -14.26
C GLN A 482 9.71 14.41 -14.13
N ARG A 483 11.04 14.60 -13.98
CA ARG A 483 11.66 15.92 -13.90
C ARG A 483 11.47 16.72 -15.18
N ALA A 484 11.61 16.06 -16.34
CA ALA A 484 11.33 16.67 -17.65
C ALA A 484 9.85 17.12 -17.78
N GLY A 485 8.92 16.33 -17.25
CA GLY A 485 7.51 16.69 -17.14
C GLY A 485 7.27 17.84 -16.16
N ARG A 486 7.93 17.85 -14.98
CA ARG A 486 7.76 18.87 -13.93
C ARG A 486 8.24 20.26 -14.34
N LEU A 487 9.15 20.35 -15.31
CA LEU A 487 9.55 21.62 -15.93
C LEU A 487 8.41 22.31 -16.71
N ARG A 488 7.30 21.60 -16.96
CA ARG A 488 6.15 22.08 -17.74
C ARG A 488 4.87 22.01 -16.89
N VAL A 489 3.92 22.89 -17.19
CA VAL A 489 2.65 23.02 -16.43
C VAL A 489 1.47 22.73 -17.35
N GLY A 490 0.49 21.94 -16.87
CA GLY A 490 -0.73 21.60 -17.60
C GLY A 490 -0.52 20.54 -18.70
N ARG A 491 -1.24 20.66 -19.82
CA ARG A 491 -1.24 19.67 -20.92
C ARG A 491 0.16 19.32 -21.48
N PRO A 492 1.10 20.27 -21.63
CA PRO A 492 2.45 19.96 -22.11
C PRO A 492 3.21 18.97 -21.21
N LYS A 493 2.92 18.93 -19.90
CA LYS A 493 3.52 17.95 -18.97
C LYS A 493 3.17 16.52 -19.39
N THR A 494 1.88 16.26 -19.59
CA THR A 494 1.37 14.95 -20.01
C THR A 494 1.87 14.57 -21.40
N GLN A 495 1.92 15.51 -22.34
CA GLN A 495 2.43 15.26 -23.70
C GLN A 495 3.90 14.81 -23.70
N VAL A 496 4.74 15.46 -22.89
CA VAL A 496 6.16 15.07 -22.76
C VAL A 496 6.29 13.70 -22.12
N ILE A 497 5.54 13.39 -21.07
CA ILE A 497 5.57 12.08 -20.41
C ILE A 497 5.19 10.97 -21.42
N ASN A 498 4.12 11.15 -22.18
CA ASN A 498 3.66 10.17 -23.17
C ASN A 498 4.64 10.02 -24.33
N SER A 499 5.25 11.12 -24.80
CA SER A 499 6.24 11.12 -25.87
C SER A 499 7.55 10.46 -25.43
N CYS A 500 8.03 10.74 -24.21
CA CYS A 500 9.18 10.06 -23.61
C CYS A 500 8.94 8.55 -23.49
N ARG A 501 7.75 8.14 -23.06
CA ARG A 501 7.36 6.72 -22.99
C ARG A 501 7.43 6.05 -24.36
N ALA A 502 6.88 6.71 -25.38
CA ALA A 502 6.89 6.19 -26.75
C ALA A 502 8.32 6.07 -27.31
N ALA A 503 9.18 7.06 -27.04
CA ALA A 503 10.59 7.04 -27.44
C ALA A 503 11.35 5.87 -26.78
N ILE A 504 11.15 5.64 -25.48
CA ILE A 504 11.76 4.51 -24.76
C ILE A 504 11.25 3.16 -25.31
N LYS A 505 9.95 3.03 -25.57
CA LYS A 505 9.36 1.81 -26.13
C LYS A 505 9.93 1.47 -27.51
N ASN A 506 10.26 2.49 -28.31
CA ASN A 506 10.85 2.35 -29.64
C ASN A 506 12.39 2.28 -29.62
N ASN A 507 13.03 2.34 -28.44
CA ASN A 507 14.48 2.43 -28.27
C ASN A 507 15.13 3.62 -29.02
N ASP A 508 14.43 4.74 -29.15
CA ASP A 508 14.93 5.95 -29.81
C ASP A 508 15.40 6.99 -28.78
N ILE A 509 16.71 6.98 -28.52
CA ILE A 509 17.35 7.85 -27.50
C ILE A 509 17.47 9.29 -28.01
N ASP A 510 17.71 9.49 -29.29
CA ASP A 510 17.85 10.82 -29.88
C ASP A 510 16.51 11.57 -29.82
N LEU A 511 15.42 10.86 -30.13
CA LEU A 511 14.07 11.35 -29.94
C LEU A 511 13.77 11.68 -28.48
N LEU A 512 14.17 10.82 -27.54
CA LEU A 512 13.98 11.06 -26.11
C LEU A 512 14.67 12.37 -25.66
N ILE A 513 15.93 12.57 -26.06
CA ILE A 513 16.69 13.78 -25.73
C ILE A 513 16.03 15.01 -26.36
N LYS A 514 15.59 14.91 -27.62
CA LYS A 514 14.88 15.99 -28.33
C LYS A 514 13.57 16.36 -27.62
N VAL A 515 12.76 15.38 -27.23
CA VAL A 515 11.49 15.58 -26.51
C VAL A 515 11.75 16.24 -25.15
N ILE A 516 12.77 15.81 -24.41
CA ILE A 516 13.11 16.43 -23.12
C ILE A 516 13.52 17.89 -23.32
N GLY A 517 14.40 18.17 -24.30
CA GLY A 517 14.94 19.50 -24.55
C GLY A 517 13.95 20.49 -25.13
N THR A 518 13.15 20.08 -26.12
CA THR A 518 12.25 20.99 -26.88
C THR A 518 10.80 20.87 -26.46
N GLY A 519 10.36 19.70 -25.97
CA GLY A 519 8.97 19.42 -25.64
C GLY A 519 8.10 19.00 -26.82
N GLU A 520 8.68 18.89 -28.02
CA GLU A 520 8.00 18.43 -29.23
C GLU A 520 8.46 17.01 -29.60
N PRO A 521 7.58 16.15 -30.14
CA PRO A 521 7.95 14.87 -30.72
C PRO A 521 8.94 15.05 -31.89
#